data_AF-A0A0G1R5C3-F1
#
_entry.id   AF-A0A0G1R5C3-F1
#
_cell.length_a   1.000
_cell.length_b   1.000
_cell.length_c   1.000
_cell.angle_alpha   90.00
_cell.angle_beta   90.00
_cell.angle_gamma   90.00
#
_symmetry.space_group_name_H-M   'P 1'
#
loop_
_entity.id
_entity.type
_entity.pdbx_description
1 polymer ?
#
loop_
_entity_poly.entity_id
_entity_poly.type
_entity_poly.pdbx_seq_one_letter_code
_entity_poly.pdbx_strand_id
1 'polypeptide(L)' 'MPKAQARRAYYSLGNFIFDQMWSKKTREGLIIKLTFRDGRLISEEKLPIYMSSWAQPEFVEK' A
#
# COMPACT_ATOMS: atom_id res chain seq x y z
N MET A 1 -29.19 7.59 17.18
CA MET A 1 -28.58 6.81 16.07
C MET A 1 -27.26 6.23 16.58
N PRO A 2 -26.97 4.93 16.39
CA PRO A 2 -25.69 4.35 16.80
C PRO A 2 -24.57 5.00 15.97
N LYS A 3 -23.51 5.48 16.62
CA LYS A 3 -22.32 5.98 15.91
C LYS A 3 -21.67 4.80 15.19
N ALA A 4 -21.49 4.91 13.88
CA ALA A 4 -20.71 3.94 13.12
C ALA A 4 -19.30 3.85 13.71
N GLN A 5 -18.85 2.64 14.01
CA GLN A 5 -17.48 2.40 14.45
C GLN A 5 -16.54 2.66 13.27
N ALA A 6 -15.58 3.57 13.43
CA ALA A 6 -14.63 3.90 12.38
C ALA A 6 -13.82 2.66 11.99
N ARG A 7 -14.03 2.17 10.77
CA ARG A 7 -13.26 1.08 10.15
C ARG A 7 -12.29 1.69 9.14
N ARG A 8 -11.01 1.29 9.20
CA ARG A 8 -10.01 1.77 8.23
C ARG A 8 -10.24 1.09 6.89
N ALA A 9 -10.27 1.87 5.82
CA ALA A 9 -10.31 1.38 4.46
C ALA A 9 -9.15 1.99 3.68
N TYR A 10 -8.31 1.15 3.10
CA TYR A 10 -7.23 1.55 2.20
C TYR A 10 -7.65 1.25 0.77
N TYR A 11 -7.54 2.23 -0.11
CA TYR A 11 -7.92 2.12 -1.52
C TYR A 11 -6.96 2.97 -2.36
N SER A 12 -6.88 2.65 -3.65
CA SER A 12 -6.04 3.40 -4.61
C SER A 12 -4.57 3.56 -4.19
N LEU A 13 -3.98 2.49 -3.63
CA LEU A 13 -2.61 2.47 -3.10
C LEU A 13 -1.52 2.48 -4.20
N GLY A 14 -1.82 2.98 -5.39
CA GLY A 14 -0.95 2.91 -6.56
C GLY A 14 -1.02 1.57 -7.28
N ASN A 15 -0.10 1.39 -8.22
CA ASN A 15 -0.11 0.27 -9.16
C ASN A 15 0.92 -0.78 -8.75
N PHE A 16 0.45 -2.01 -8.50
CA PHE A 16 1.31 -3.09 -8.01
C PHE A 16 1.90 -3.96 -9.14
N ILE A 17 1.16 -4.19 -10.24
CA ILE A 17 1.61 -4.98 -11.40
C ILE A 17 0.98 -4.41 -12.68
N PHE A 18 1.71 -3.57 -13.43
CA PHE A 18 1.31 -3.06 -14.76
C PHE A 18 2.54 -2.69 -15.61
N ASP A 19 2.32 -2.45 -16.91
CA ASP A 19 3.33 -2.29 -17.97
C ASP A 19 3.59 -0.82 -18.37
N GLN A 20 3.04 0.15 -17.62
CA GLN A 20 3.10 1.58 -17.96
C GLN A 20 4.35 2.28 -17.43
N MET A 21 5.54 1.85 -17.85
CA MET A 21 6.82 2.39 -17.35
C MET A 21 7.14 3.82 -17.82
N TRP A 22 6.39 4.35 -18.80
CA TRP A 22 6.55 5.72 -19.31
C TRP A 22 5.97 6.79 -18.39
N SER A 23 5.12 6.44 -17.41
CA SER A 23 4.55 7.38 -16.45
C SER A 23 5.19 7.20 -15.08
N LYS A 24 5.70 8.28 -14.48
CA LYS A 24 6.27 8.21 -13.13
C LYS A 24 5.20 7.82 -12.09
N LYS A 25 4.00 8.39 -12.22
CA LYS A 25 2.90 8.18 -11.26
C LYS A 25 2.43 6.72 -11.22
N THR A 26 2.56 5.99 -12.32
CA THR A 26 2.19 4.57 -12.39
C THR A 26 3.26 3.64 -11.84
N ARG A 27 4.45 4.18 -11.55
CA ARG A 27 5.59 3.46 -10.96
C ARG A 27 5.69 3.65 -9.46
N GLU A 28 4.87 4.51 -8.86
CA GLU A 28 4.80 4.75 -7.43
C GLU A 28 3.62 3.98 -6.82
N GLY A 29 3.81 3.43 -5.63
CA GLY A 29 2.75 2.74 -4.90
C GLY A 29 3.02 2.66 -3.40
N LEU A 30 2.07 2.08 -2.68
CA LEU A 30 2.12 1.92 -1.24
C LEU A 30 1.60 0.54 -0.85
N ILE A 31 2.40 -0.21 -0.09
CA ILE A 31 1.95 -1.43 0.56
C ILE A 31 1.57 -1.10 1.99
N ILE A 32 0.42 -1.58 2.42
CA ILE A 32 -0.02 -1.48 3.82
C ILE A 32 0.15 -2.86 4.46
N LYS A 33 1.09 -2.95 5.40
CA LYS A 33 1.27 -4.17 6.20
C LYS A 33 0.55 -4.00 7.53
N LEU A 34 -0.48 -4.80 7.73
CA LEU A 34 -1.28 -4.83 8.95
C LEU A 34 -0.95 -6.08 9.75
N THR A 35 -0.58 -5.93 11.02
CA THR A 35 -0.30 -7.05 11.92
C THR A 35 -1.41 -7.17 12.95
N PHE A 36 -2.06 -8.33 13.03
CA PHE A 36 -3.11 -8.60 13.99
C PHE A 36 -2.65 -9.61 15.04
N ARG A 37 -3.11 -9.42 16.29
CA ARG A 37 -2.96 -10.36 17.39
C ARG A 37 -4.26 -10.43 18.16
N ASP A 38 -4.77 -11.63 18.41
CA ASP A 38 -6.01 -11.88 19.15
C ASP A 38 -7.20 -11.06 18.60
N GLY A 39 -7.31 -10.98 17.27
CA GLY A 39 -8.35 -10.23 16.57
C GLY A 39 -8.20 -8.70 16.62
N ARG A 40 -7.12 -8.18 17.21
CA ARG A 40 -6.84 -6.74 17.31
C ARG A 40 -5.68 -6.36 16.40
N LEU A 41 -5.82 -5.22 15.71
CA LEU A 41 -4.72 -4.63 14.96
C LEU A 41 -3.68 -4.08 15.95
N ILE A 42 -2.44 -4.57 15.87
CA ILE A 42 -1.35 -4.17 16.77
C ILE A 42 -0.24 -3.39 16.08
N SER A 43 -0.11 -3.49 14.76
CA SER A 43 0.85 -2.72 13.98
C SER A 43 0.30 -2.40 12.59
N GLU A 44 0.62 -1.21 12.11
CA GLU A 44 0.34 -0.74 10.76
C GLU A 44 1.62 -0.11 10.21
N GLU A 45 2.10 -0.64 9.09
CA GLU A 45 3.29 -0.14 8.41
C GLU A 45 2.92 0.30 7.00
N LYS A 46 3.34 1.52 6.66
CA LYS A 46 3.24 2.10 5.32
C LYS A 46 4.58 1.89 4.63
N LEU A 47 4.59 1.03 3.62
CA LEU A 47 5.79 0.60 2.91
C LEU A 47 5.72 1.15 1.47
N PRO A 48 6.30 2.34 1.20
CA PRO A 48 6.32 2.89 -0.14
C PRO A 48 7.09 1.96 -1.07
N ILE A 49 6.58 1.81 -2.30
CA ILE A 49 7.23 1.05 -3.36
C ILE A 49 7.47 1.92 -4.58
N TYR A 50 8.54 1.62 -5.29
CA TYR A 50 8.84 2.19 -6.59
C TYR A 50 9.16 1.07 -7.59
N MET A 51 8.69 1.22 -8.83
CA MET A 51 8.96 0.27 -9.89
C MET A 51 10.11 0.82 -10.76
N SER A 52 11.35 0.50 -10.39
CA SER A 52 12.55 0.86 -11.16
C SER A 52 12.66 0.02 -12.43
N SER A 53 12.31 -1.26 -12.33
CA SER A 53 12.34 -2.25 -13.41
C SER A 53 10.92 -2.66 -13.84
N TRP A 54 10.78 -3.12 -15.09
CA TRP A 54 9.47 -3.43 -15.67
C TRP A 54 8.70 -4.47 -14.85
N ALA A 55 7.49 -4.11 -14.41
CA ALA A 55 6.63 -4.96 -13.59
C ALA A 55 7.29 -5.51 -12.31
N GLN A 56 8.32 -4.83 -11.79
CA GLN A 56 9.08 -5.23 -10.61
C GLN A 56 9.12 -4.08 -9.59
N PRO A 57 8.13 -3.98 -8.70
CA PRO A 57 8.15 -3.01 -7.61
C PRO A 57 9.15 -3.45 -6.52
N GLU A 58 9.90 -2.48 -6.00
CA GLU A 58 10.80 -2.65 -4.86
C GLU A 58 10.44 -1.67 -3.74
N PHE A 59 10.78 -2.02 -2.50
CA PHE A 59 10.60 -1.10 -1.38
C PHE A 59 11.56 0.08 -1.52
N VAL A 60 11.05 1.27 -1.28
CA VAL A 60 11.91 2.46 -1.14
C VAL A 60 12.47 2.43 0.28
N GLU A 61 13.80 2.38 0.42
CA GLU A 61 14.46 2.51 1.72
C GLU A 61 14.09 3.87 2.35
N LYS A 62 13.93 3.88 3.68
CA LYS A 62 13.54 5.08 4.44
C LYS A 62 14.68 6.07 4.59
#